data_AF-A0A6A2GAH8-F1
#
_entry.id   AF-A0A6A2GAH8-F1
#
_cell.length_a   1.000
_cell.length_b   1.000
_cell.length_c   1.000
_cell.angle_alpha   90.00
_cell.angle_beta   90.00
_cell.angle_gamma   90.00
#
_symmetry.space_group_name_H-M   'P 1'
#
loop_
_entity.id
_entity.type
_entity.pdbx_description
1 polymer ?
#
loop_
_entity_poly.entity_id
_entity_poly.type
_entity_poly.pdbx_seq_one_letter_code
_entity_poly.pdbx_strand_id
1 'polypeptide(L)'
;MNELQEQILALLVAKFQGVRKDGLQHLAAAIGLQVATIEEANGVVDKLTADKVSQYVTDWRKVADAEISKANQTYENGLKEKYDFVEKGKQTPPTPPTPPAGGAITLDAISKLIDEKLSGVQSSITEINANKAAASRRELFVAELDNAKIEGKTRDVMLKNFDRANTFASDEDFNSYLTEAKGDIAALAQERADAGLQGHDKPIFGAVNKEGVSSGVADYIKAQTESKTALTGKEV
;
A
#
# COMPACT_ATOMS: atom_id res chain seq x y z
N MET A 1 -3.54 -12.03 -11.71
CA MET A 1 -4.30 -13.23 -12.10
C MET A 1 -5.51 -13.26 -11.19
N ASN A 2 -6.72 -13.43 -11.71
CA ASN A 2 -7.93 -13.48 -10.88
C ASN A 2 -8.19 -14.92 -10.41
N GLU A 3 -9.07 -15.08 -9.43
CA GLU A 3 -9.38 -16.39 -8.81
C GLU A 3 -9.79 -17.45 -9.84
N LEU A 4 -10.60 -17.07 -10.84
CA LEU A 4 -10.99 -17.95 -11.93
C LEU A 4 -9.78 -18.44 -12.75
N GLN A 5 -8.86 -17.56 -13.12
CA GLN A 5 -7.65 -17.94 -13.86
C GLN A 5 -6.72 -18.86 -13.05
N GLU A 6 -6.65 -18.70 -11.72
CA GLU A 6 -5.87 -19.60 -10.86
C GLU A 6 -6.46 -21.00 -10.82
N GLN A 7 -7.79 -21.11 -10.76
CA GLN A 7 -8.50 -22.39 -10.83
C GLN A 7 -8.32 -23.05 -12.21
N ILE A 8 -8.38 -22.27 -13.30
CA ILE A 8 -8.11 -22.77 -14.66
C ILE A 8 -6.66 -23.25 -14.79
N LEU A 9 -5.70 -22.52 -14.22
CA LEU A 9 -4.30 -22.93 -14.21
C LEU A 9 -4.12 -24.26 -13.46
N ALA A 10 -4.77 -24.43 -12.31
CA ALA A 10 -4.72 -25.67 -11.55
C ALA A 10 -5.24 -26.86 -12.38
N LEU A 11 -6.35 -26.67 -13.11
CA LEU A 11 -6.89 -27.69 -14.03
C LEU A 11 -5.91 -28.02 -15.17
N LEU A 12 -5.33 -27.01 -15.80
CA LEU A 12 -4.36 -27.19 -16.88
C LEU A 12 -3.10 -27.91 -16.40
N VAL A 13 -2.58 -27.57 -15.21
CA VAL A 13 -1.40 -28.23 -14.61
C VAL A 13 -1.71 -29.68 -14.26
N ALA A 14 -2.90 -29.95 -13.73
CA ALA A 14 -3.32 -31.31 -13.40
C ALA A 14 -3.47 -32.19 -14.65
N LYS A 15 -4.02 -31.65 -15.74
CA LYS A 15 -4.28 -32.38 -16.99
C LYS A 15 -3.05 -32.51 -17.91
N PHE A 16 -2.21 -31.48 -17.95
CA PHE A 16 -1.04 -31.40 -18.84
C PHE A 16 0.26 -31.40 -18.02
N GLN A 17 0.45 -32.46 -17.24
CA GLN A 17 1.66 -32.64 -16.44
C GLN A 17 2.91 -32.67 -17.32
N GLY A 18 3.97 -31.98 -16.88
CA GLY A 18 5.23 -31.86 -17.62
C GLY A 18 5.29 -30.68 -18.60
N VAL A 19 4.16 -30.02 -18.90
CA VAL A 19 4.17 -28.75 -19.65
C VAL A 19 4.55 -27.60 -18.71
N ARG A 20 5.32 -26.64 -19.23
CA ARG A 20 5.88 -25.54 -18.41
C ARG A 20 4.79 -24.60 -17.89
N LYS A 21 4.86 -24.32 -16.59
CA LYS A 21 3.82 -23.61 -15.82
C LYS A 21 3.54 -22.19 -16.32
N ASP A 22 4.54 -21.45 -16.76
CA ASP A 22 4.42 -20.09 -17.31
C ASP A 22 3.62 -20.05 -18.63
N GLY A 23 3.84 -21.01 -19.54
CA GLY A 23 3.04 -21.12 -20.76
C GLY A 23 1.61 -21.55 -20.46
N LEU A 24 1.41 -22.44 -19.48
CA LEU A 24 0.07 -22.81 -18.99
C LEU A 24 -0.62 -21.63 -18.30
N GLN A 25 0.12 -20.76 -17.63
CA GLN A 25 -0.39 -19.54 -17.01
C GLN A 25 -0.90 -18.56 -18.06
N HIS A 26 -0.19 -18.41 -19.17
CA HIS A 26 -0.65 -17.61 -20.31
C HIS A 26 -1.89 -18.23 -20.97
N LEU A 27 -1.92 -19.55 -21.13
CA LEU A 27 -3.07 -20.27 -21.65
C LEU A 27 -4.29 -20.13 -20.73
N ALA A 28 -4.11 -20.20 -19.41
CA ALA A 28 -5.17 -19.98 -18.42
C ALA A 28 -5.74 -18.57 -18.51
N ALA A 29 -4.89 -17.56 -18.71
CA ALA A 29 -5.33 -16.19 -18.94
C ALA A 29 -6.18 -16.07 -20.21
N ALA A 30 -5.76 -16.71 -21.32
CA ALA A 30 -6.51 -16.71 -22.57
C ALA A 30 -7.86 -17.40 -22.46
N ILE A 31 -7.93 -18.55 -21.78
CA ILE A 31 -9.19 -19.27 -21.52
C ILE A 31 -10.08 -18.44 -20.59
N GLY A 32 -9.52 -17.82 -19.54
CA GLY A 32 -10.23 -16.97 -18.60
C GLY A 32 -10.84 -15.70 -19.21
N LEU A 33 -10.48 -15.33 -20.44
CA LEU A 33 -11.17 -14.27 -21.20
C LEU A 33 -12.42 -14.77 -21.94
N GLN A 34 -12.53 -16.08 -22.16
CA GLN A 34 -13.60 -16.70 -22.94
C GLN A 34 -14.65 -17.38 -22.06
N VAL A 35 -14.34 -17.64 -20.79
CA VAL A 35 -15.20 -18.37 -19.86
C VAL A 35 -15.55 -17.50 -18.66
N ALA A 36 -16.79 -17.60 -18.20
CA ALA A 36 -17.27 -16.89 -17.02
C ALA A 36 -17.23 -17.76 -15.76
N THR A 37 -17.27 -19.09 -15.93
CA THR A 37 -17.27 -20.05 -14.82
C THR A 37 -16.24 -21.17 -15.00
N ILE A 38 -16.00 -21.91 -13.91
CA ILE A 38 -15.05 -23.01 -13.90
C ILE A 38 -15.58 -24.24 -14.67
N GLU A 39 -16.89 -24.43 -14.75
CA GLU A 39 -17.52 -25.51 -15.50
C GLU A 39 -17.31 -25.33 -17.01
N GLU A 40 -17.46 -24.11 -17.51
CA GLU A 40 -17.16 -23.76 -18.90
C GLU A 40 -15.68 -23.98 -19.21
N ALA A 41 -14.80 -23.59 -18.28
CA ALA A 41 -13.37 -23.82 -18.42
C ALA A 41 -13.02 -25.31 -18.50
N ASN A 42 -13.64 -26.16 -17.68
CA ASN A 42 -13.45 -27.61 -17.77
C ASN A 42 -13.81 -28.15 -19.16
N GLY A 43 -14.95 -27.72 -19.73
CA GLY A 43 -15.35 -28.13 -21.07
C GLY A 43 -14.39 -27.67 -22.19
N VAL A 44 -13.72 -26.52 -22.02
CA VAL A 44 -12.68 -26.04 -22.95
C VAL A 44 -11.39 -26.85 -22.77
N VAL A 45 -10.94 -27.01 -21.52
CA VAL A 45 -9.71 -27.73 -21.15
C VAL A 45 -9.79 -29.20 -21.57
N ASP A 46 -10.98 -29.81 -21.52
CA ASP A 46 -11.20 -31.20 -21.96
C ASP A 46 -11.02 -31.41 -23.47
N LYS A 47 -11.25 -30.38 -24.28
CA LYS A 47 -11.06 -30.42 -25.73
C LYS A 47 -9.60 -30.16 -26.15
N LEU A 48 -8.75 -29.74 -25.21
CA LEU A 48 -7.34 -29.51 -25.47
C LEU A 48 -6.55 -30.82 -25.46
N THR A 49 -5.68 -30.99 -26.46
CA THR A 49 -4.76 -32.12 -26.54
C THR A 49 -3.38 -31.70 -26.06
N ALA A 50 -2.62 -32.65 -25.49
CA ALA A 50 -1.27 -32.40 -24.98
C ALA A 50 -0.33 -31.81 -26.05
N ASP A 51 -0.45 -32.27 -27.30
CA ASP A 51 0.34 -31.77 -28.43
C ASP A 51 0.04 -30.30 -28.73
N LYS A 52 -1.24 -29.91 -28.77
CA LYS A 52 -1.66 -28.53 -29.02
C LYS A 52 -1.22 -27.59 -27.90
N VAL A 53 -1.34 -28.03 -26.65
CA VAL A 53 -0.90 -27.26 -25.48
C VAL A 53 0.62 -27.09 -25.48
N SER A 54 1.36 -28.16 -25.78
CA SER A 54 2.83 -28.13 -25.85
C SER A 54 3.33 -27.23 -26.99
N GLN A 55 2.69 -27.30 -28.16
CA GLN A 55 3.00 -26.43 -29.29
C GLN A 55 2.70 -24.97 -28.95
N TYR A 56 1.53 -24.68 -28.37
CA TYR A 56 1.15 -23.34 -27.93
C TYR A 56 2.17 -22.74 -26.95
N VAL A 57 2.56 -23.50 -25.91
CA VAL A 57 3.58 -23.06 -24.94
C VAL A 57 4.92 -22.82 -25.61
N THR A 58 5.29 -23.65 -26.58
CA THR A 58 6.56 -23.50 -27.32
C THR A 58 6.57 -22.24 -28.17
N ASP A 59 5.49 -21.99 -28.92
CA ASP A 59 5.40 -20.83 -29.81
C ASP A 59 5.26 -19.52 -29.02
N TRP A 60 4.48 -19.51 -27.94
CA TRP A 60 4.43 -18.38 -27.02
C TRP A 60 5.81 -18.05 -26.43
N ARG A 61 6.57 -19.06 -26.00
CA ARG A 61 7.93 -18.87 -25.48
C ARG A 61 8.89 -18.29 -26.51
N LYS A 62 8.83 -18.74 -27.77
CA LYS A 62 9.67 -18.16 -28.83
C LYS A 62 9.44 -16.65 -28.96
N VAL A 63 8.18 -16.22 -28.89
CA VAL A 63 7.83 -14.80 -28.96
C VAL A 63 8.28 -14.07 -27.70
N ALA A 64 7.99 -14.60 -26.51
CA ALA A 64 8.40 -13.99 -25.24
C ALA A 64 9.93 -13.87 -25.12
N ASP A 65 10.68 -14.91 -25.45
CA ASP A 65 12.14 -14.92 -25.41
C ASP A 65 12.73 -13.93 -26.42
N ALA A 66 12.13 -13.80 -27.62
CA ALA A 66 12.53 -12.82 -28.62
C ALA A 66 12.28 -11.38 -28.17
N GLU A 67 11.14 -11.11 -27.52
CA GLU A 67 10.83 -9.80 -26.95
C GLU A 67 11.78 -9.43 -25.81
N ILE A 68 12.10 -10.38 -24.92
CA ILE A 68 13.09 -10.20 -23.85
C ILE A 68 14.47 -9.89 -24.44
N SER A 69 14.89 -10.67 -25.45
CA SER A 69 16.18 -10.43 -26.14
C SER A 69 16.23 -9.05 -26.78
N LYS A 70 15.15 -8.63 -27.46
CA LYS A 70 15.04 -7.30 -28.06
C LYS A 70 15.05 -6.18 -27.01
N ALA A 71 14.38 -6.37 -25.90
CA ALA A 71 14.37 -5.41 -24.79
C ALA A 71 15.77 -5.24 -24.19
N ASN A 72 16.47 -6.35 -23.93
CA ASN A 72 17.85 -6.32 -23.43
C ASN A 72 18.79 -5.67 -24.44
N GLN A 73 18.68 -5.98 -25.74
CA GLN A 73 19.49 -5.36 -26.78
C GLN A 73 19.24 -3.86 -26.88
N THR A 74 17.98 -3.41 -26.75
CA THR A 74 17.64 -1.98 -26.76
C THR A 74 18.20 -1.27 -25.54
N TYR A 75 18.12 -1.90 -24.37
CA TYR A 75 18.71 -1.39 -23.14
C TYR A 75 20.23 -1.28 -23.25
N GLU A 76 20.92 -2.34 -23.69
CA GLU A 76 22.36 -2.34 -23.90
C GLU A 76 22.81 -1.30 -24.93
N ASN A 77 22.08 -1.15 -26.03
CA ASN A 77 22.39 -0.14 -27.04
C ASN A 77 22.23 1.28 -26.48
N GLY A 78 21.15 1.55 -25.75
CA GLY A 78 20.95 2.85 -25.10
C GLY A 78 21.99 3.15 -24.02
N LEU A 79 22.51 2.13 -23.35
CA LEU A 79 23.65 2.27 -22.45
C LEU A 79 24.93 2.59 -23.24
N LYS A 80 25.17 1.93 -24.38
CA LYS A 80 26.36 2.15 -25.22
C LYS A 80 26.39 3.53 -25.87
N GLU A 81 25.22 4.11 -26.12
CA GLU A 81 25.11 5.48 -26.62
C GLU A 81 25.34 6.53 -25.52
N LYS A 82 24.91 6.24 -24.27
CA LYS A 82 25.03 7.18 -23.14
C LYS A 82 26.39 7.13 -22.45
N TYR A 83 27.08 6.01 -22.55
CA TYR A 83 28.37 5.77 -21.91
C TYR A 83 29.37 5.29 -22.96
N ASP A 84 30.53 5.92 -22.99
CA ASP A 84 31.68 5.43 -23.76
C ASP A 84 32.24 4.20 -23.04
N PHE A 85 31.66 3.03 -23.34
CA PHE A 85 32.18 1.77 -22.81
C PHE A 85 33.53 1.49 -23.44
N VAL A 86 34.58 1.77 -22.65
CA VAL A 86 35.91 1.27 -22.95
C VAL A 86 35.82 -0.26 -22.98
N GLU A 87 35.99 -0.86 -24.16
CA GLU A 87 36.19 -2.30 -24.26
C GLU A 87 37.28 -2.69 -23.26
N LYS A 88 37.03 -3.70 -22.41
CA LYS A 88 38.16 -4.43 -21.84
C LYS A 88 38.89 -5.00 -23.06
N GLY A 89 40.00 -4.34 -23.41
CA GLY A 89 40.74 -4.63 -24.62
C GLY A 89 40.93 -6.13 -24.77
N LYS A 90 40.81 -6.62 -26.01
CA LYS A 90 41.05 -8.02 -26.37
C LYS A 90 42.25 -8.53 -25.60
N GLN A 91 42.02 -9.43 -24.64
CA GLN A 91 43.11 -10.21 -24.09
C GLN A 91 43.64 -11.04 -25.24
N THR A 92 44.76 -10.62 -25.82
CA THR A 92 45.63 -11.53 -26.56
C THR A 92 45.89 -12.74 -25.66
N PRO A 93 45.79 -13.97 -26.16
CA PRO A 93 46.10 -15.14 -25.34
C PRO A 93 47.53 -14.95 -24.81
N PRO A 94 47.75 -14.90 -23.49
CA PRO A 94 49.10 -14.68 -22.98
C PRO A 94 49.91 -15.94 -23.26
N THR A 95 51.11 -15.75 -23.80
CA THR A 95 52.18 -16.76 -23.80
C THR A 95 52.32 -17.31 -22.38
N PRO A 96 52.45 -18.64 -22.18
CA PRO A 96 52.49 -19.21 -20.83
C PRO A 96 53.65 -18.60 -20.03
N PRO A 97 53.40 -17.86 -18.94
CA PRO A 97 54.48 -17.38 -18.11
C PRO A 97 54.94 -18.52 -17.19
N THR A 98 56.25 -18.67 -17.09
CA THR A 98 56.91 -19.46 -16.05
C THR A 98 56.44 -18.98 -14.68
N PRO A 99 56.12 -19.86 -13.71
CA PRO A 99 55.41 -19.46 -12.50
C PRO A 99 56.32 -18.61 -11.59
N PRO A 100 55.91 -17.39 -11.20
CA PRO A 100 56.47 -16.74 -10.02
C PRO A 100 55.79 -17.30 -8.77
N ALA A 101 56.56 -17.54 -7.72
CA ALA A 101 56.02 -17.85 -6.40
C ALA A 101 55.29 -16.62 -5.83
N GLY A 102 53.96 -16.62 -5.90
CA GLY A 102 53.08 -15.56 -5.39
C GLY A 102 51.62 -16.03 -5.45
N GLY A 103 50.91 -15.91 -4.33
CA GLY A 103 49.70 -16.69 -4.00
C GLY A 103 48.57 -16.68 -5.04
N ALA A 104 48.00 -17.86 -5.27
CA ALA A 104 46.84 -18.07 -6.11
C ALA A 104 45.64 -17.23 -5.63
N ILE A 105 44.87 -16.65 -6.56
CA ILE A 105 43.51 -16.20 -6.27
C ILE A 105 42.72 -17.46 -5.92
N THR A 106 42.55 -17.71 -4.62
CA THR A 106 41.83 -18.86 -4.11
C THR A 106 40.33 -18.65 -4.27
N LEU A 107 39.58 -19.75 -4.36
CA LEU A 107 38.12 -19.73 -4.32
C LEU A 107 37.59 -18.92 -3.11
N ASP A 108 38.34 -18.96 -2.01
CA ASP A 108 38.08 -18.23 -0.76
C ASP A 108 38.11 -16.70 -0.94
N ALA A 109 39.08 -16.18 -1.71
CA ALA A 109 39.17 -14.75 -2.00
C ALA A 109 38.01 -14.26 -2.89
N ILE A 110 37.52 -15.12 -3.79
CA ILE A 110 36.36 -14.84 -4.64
C ILE A 110 35.07 -14.88 -3.81
N SER A 111 34.89 -15.89 -2.97
CA SER A 111 33.72 -16.00 -2.07
C SER A 111 33.62 -14.80 -1.12
N LYS A 112 34.74 -14.38 -0.51
CA LYS A 112 34.76 -13.22 0.38
C LYS A 112 34.37 -11.92 -0.33
N LEU A 113 34.82 -11.74 -1.57
CA LEU A 113 34.45 -10.59 -2.40
C LEU A 113 32.97 -10.62 -2.78
N ILE A 114 32.42 -11.80 -3.09
CA ILE A 114 30.99 -11.98 -3.37
C ILE A 114 30.17 -11.67 -2.11
N ASP A 115 30.53 -12.21 -0.95
CA ASP A 115 29.83 -11.98 0.32
C ASP A 115 29.85 -10.50 0.72
N GLU A 116 30.99 -9.82 0.55
CA GLU A 116 31.12 -8.38 0.84
C GLU A 116 30.19 -7.54 -0.07
N LYS A 117 30.07 -7.91 -1.36
CA LYS A 117 29.17 -7.23 -2.30
C LYS A 117 27.70 -7.60 -2.11
N LEU A 118 27.39 -8.86 -1.77
CA LEU A 118 26.03 -9.31 -1.50
C LEU A 118 25.50 -8.73 -0.18
N SER A 119 26.35 -8.59 0.84
CA SER A 119 25.99 -8.00 2.13
C SER A 119 25.50 -6.56 1.97
N GLY A 120 26.18 -5.74 1.18
CA GLY A 120 25.74 -4.35 0.92
C GLY A 120 24.37 -4.27 0.23
N VAL A 121 24.08 -5.20 -0.68
CA VAL A 121 22.76 -5.30 -1.34
C VAL A 121 21.69 -5.77 -0.36
N GLN A 122 22.00 -6.78 0.47
CA GLN A 122 21.07 -7.28 1.49
C GLN A 122 20.73 -6.19 2.52
N SER A 123 21.72 -5.42 2.99
CA SER A 123 21.49 -4.27 3.88
C SER A 123 20.59 -3.22 3.22
N SER A 124 20.82 -2.91 1.95
CA SER A 124 19.99 -1.96 1.19
C SER A 124 18.54 -2.44 1.04
N ILE A 125 18.33 -3.73 0.78
CA ILE A 125 16.98 -4.33 0.68
C ILE A 125 16.28 -4.29 2.04
N THR A 126 16.98 -4.62 3.13
CA THR A 126 16.44 -4.55 4.48
C THR A 126 16.04 -3.12 4.84
N GLU A 127 16.87 -2.12 4.52
CA GLU A 127 16.58 -0.70 4.76
C GLU A 127 15.40 -0.20 3.92
N ILE A 128 15.31 -0.59 2.64
CA ILE A 128 14.17 -0.26 1.77
C ILE A 128 12.86 -0.85 2.32
N ASN A 129 12.89 -2.11 2.75
CA ASN A 129 11.71 -2.77 3.32
C ASN A 129 11.28 -2.13 4.65
N ALA A 130 12.24 -1.77 5.51
CA ALA A 130 11.98 -1.05 6.74
C ALA A 130 11.37 0.34 6.47
N ASN A 131 11.91 1.08 5.51
CA ASN A 131 11.39 2.39 5.10
C ASN A 131 9.98 2.30 4.50
N LYS A 132 9.68 1.24 3.72
CA LYS A 132 8.34 1.01 3.17
C LYS A 132 7.33 0.68 4.26
N ALA A 133 7.69 -0.17 5.23
CA ALA A 133 6.85 -0.44 6.39
C ALA A 133 6.62 0.82 7.23
N ALA A 134 7.66 1.62 7.47
CA ALA A 134 7.57 2.89 8.17
C ALA A 134 6.64 3.90 7.46
N ALA A 135 6.69 3.98 6.13
CA ALA A 135 5.79 4.82 5.33
C ALA A 135 4.32 4.37 5.44
N SER A 136 4.05 3.07 5.31
CA SER A 136 2.68 2.53 5.46
C SER A 136 2.11 2.76 6.87
N ARG A 137 2.93 2.62 7.91
CA ARG A 137 2.53 2.90 9.31
C ARG A 137 2.22 4.38 9.52
N ARG A 138 3.01 5.26 8.90
CA ARG A 138 2.78 6.71 8.95
C ARG A 138 1.46 7.10 8.28
N GLU A 139 1.12 6.49 7.15
CA GLU A 139 -0.16 6.70 6.48
C GLU A 139 -1.34 6.31 7.37
N LEU A 140 -1.25 5.18 8.08
CA LEU A 140 -2.28 4.76 9.03
C LEU A 140 -2.43 5.73 10.21
N PHE A 141 -1.31 6.22 10.76
CA PHE A 141 -1.33 7.20 11.84
C PHE A 141 -1.91 8.55 11.37
N VAL A 142 -1.56 8.99 10.15
CA VAL A 142 -2.14 10.17 9.51
C VAL A 142 -3.65 10.04 9.33
N ALA A 143 -4.12 8.90 8.84
CA ALA A 143 -5.54 8.63 8.66
C ALA A 143 -6.31 8.69 10.00
N GLU A 144 -5.71 8.25 11.09
CA GLU A 144 -6.31 8.34 12.41
C GLU A 144 -6.45 9.79 12.90
N LEU A 145 -5.41 10.61 12.71
CA LEU A 145 -5.46 12.04 13.03
C LEU A 145 -6.51 12.76 12.17
N ASP A 146 -6.67 12.38 10.91
CA ASP A 146 -7.69 12.93 10.00
C ASP A 146 -9.11 12.54 10.46
N ASN A 147 -9.33 11.27 10.83
CA ASN A 147 -10.60 10.79 11.36
C ASN A 147 -11.02 11.58 12.62
N ALA A 148 -10.07 11.87 13.50
CA ALA A 148 -10.28 12.65 14.71
C ALA A 148 -10.26 14.17 14.49
N LYS A 149 -10.10 14.64 13.25
CA LYS A 149 -10.04 16.06 12.88
C LYS A 149 -8.98 16.84 13.67
N ILE A 150 -7.85 16.19 13.94
CA ILE A 150 -6.72 16.82 14.62
C ILE A 150 -5.90 17.63 13.62
N GLU A 151 -6.02 18.95 13.75
CA GLU A 151 -5.37 19.93 12.88
C GLU A 151 -4.38 20.85 13.59
N GLY A 152 -3.55 21.51 12.78
CA GLY A 152 -2.62 22.56 13.20
C GLY A 152 -1.42 22.03 14.01
N LYS A 153 -0.90 22.86 14.91
CA LYS A 153 0.35 22.59 15.64
C LYS A 153 0.31 21.28 16.46
N THR A 154 -0.86 20.89 16.96
CA THR A 154 -1.04 19.62 17.67
C THR A 154 -0.76 18.43 16.76
N ARG A 155 -1.28 18.46 15.52
CA ARG A 155 -1.00 17.46 14.49
C ARG A 155 0.49 17.39 14.18
N ASP A 156 1.14 18.53 13.97
CA ASP A 156 2.56 18.58 13.64
C ASP A 156 3.44 17.97 14.74
N VAL A 157 3.09 18.20 16.01
CA VAL A 157 3.80 17.62 17.15
C VAL A 157 3.58 16.11 17.22
N MET A 158 2.34 15.64 17.03
CA MET A 158 2.03 14.20 16.99
C MET A 158 2.79 13.49 15.86
N LEU A 159 2.80 14.07 14.66
CA LEU A 159 3.54 13.51 13.52
C LEU A 159 5.04 13.50 13.77
N LYS A 160 5.61 14.57 14.34
CA LYS A 160 7.05 14.60 14.70
C LYS A 160 7.40 13.57 15.76
N ASN A 161 6.52 13.36 16.75
CA ASN A 161 6.73 12.36 17.78
C ASN A 161 6.62 10.96 17.20
N PHE A 162 5.65 10.72 16.31
CA PHE A 162 5.53 9.48 15.56
C PHE A 162 6.78 9.21 14.73
N ASP A 163 7.23 10.17 13.92
CA ASP A 163 8.42 10.04 13.07
C ASP A 163 9.69 9.75 13.89
N ARG A 164 9.77 10.20 15.16
CA ARG A 164 10.85 9.86 16.10
C ARG A 164 10.71 8.47 16.72
N ALA A 165 9.49 7.99 16.90
CA ALA A 165 9.17 6.71 17.54
C ALA A 165 8.94 5.56 16.54
N ASN A 166 8.93 5.83 15.22
CA ASN A 166 8.57 4.88 14.15
C ASN A 166 9.64 3.79 13.89
N THR A 167 10.23 3.25 14.97
CA THR A 167 11.19 2.14 14.97
C THR A 167 10.56 0.93 15.68
N PHE A 168 9.36 0.55 15.24
CA PHE A 168 8.65 -0.62 15.77
C PHE A 168 9.33 -1.91 15.33
N ALA A 169 9.51 -2.86 16.27
CA ALA A 169 10.15 -4.14 15.99
C ALA A 169 9.26 -5.09 15.18
N SER A 170 7.93 -4.97 15.33
CA SER A 170 6.94 -5.78 14.62
C SER A 170 5.68 -4.97 14.26
N ASP A 171 4.83 -5.56 13.41
CA ASP A 171 3.50 -4.99 13.11
C ASP A 171 2.56 -5.08 14.30
N GLU A 172 2.68 -6.10 15.16
CA GLU A 172 1.97 -6.20 16.45
C GLU A 172 2.29 -5.01 17.37
N ASP A 173 3.57 -4.65 17.52
CA ASP A 173 3.98 -3.52 18.38
C ASP A 173 3.40 -2.20 17.85
N PHE A 174 3.41 -2.02 16.53
CA PHE A 174 2.78 -0.86 15.89
C PHE A 174 1.27 -0.85 16.09
N ASN A 175 0.58 -1.99 15.94
CA ASN A 175 -0.87 -2.08 16.13
C ASN A 175 -1.28 -1.80 17.58
N SER A 176 -0.48 -2.23 18.55
CA SER A 176 -0.67 -1.89 19.97
C SER A 176 -0.51 -0.39 20.20
N TYR A 177 0.58 0.19 19.71
CA TYR A 177 0.81 1.64 19.78
C TYR A 177 -0.33 2.42 19.13
N LEU A 178 -0.79 1.99 17.94
CA LEU A 178 -1.88 2.66 17.23
C LEU A 178 -3.20 2.56 18.00
N THR A 179 -3.44 1.46 18.70
CA THR A 179 -4.64 1.28 19.55
C THR A 179 -4.61 2.21 20.76
N GLU A 180 -3.47 2.37 21.42
CA GLU A 180 -3.31 3.33 22.51
C GLU A 180 -3.45 4.77 22.00
N ALA A 181 -2.74 5.10 20.90
CA ALA A 181 -2.80 6.41 20.28
C ALA A 181 -4.22 6.79 19.85
N LYS A 182 -5.02 5.84 19.35
CA LYS A 182 -6.44 6.03 19.06
C LYS A 182 -7.23 6.52 20.28
N GLY A 183 -7.01 5.91 21.44
CA GLY A 183 -7.64 6.32 22.69
C GLY A 183 -7.27 7.75 23.08
N ASP A 184 -5.98 8.08 23.03
CA ASP A 184 -5.47 9.41 23.37
C ASP A 184 -5.94 10.50 22.38
N ILE A 185 -5.93 10.17 21.08
CA ILE A 185 -6.42 11.05 20.01
C ILE A 185 -7.92 11.33 20.19
N ALA A 186 -8.71 10.31 20.53
CA ALA A 186 -10.14 10.48 20.80
C ALA A 186 -10.39 11.37 22.02
N ALA A 187 -9.61 11.18 23.10
CA ALA A 187 -9.68 12.03 24.29
C ALA A 187 -9.33 13.50 23.97
N LEU A 188 -8.29 13.73 23.16
CA LEU A 188 -7.90 15.08 22.72
C LEU A 188 -8.94 15.74 21.81
N ALA A 189 -9.57 14.96 20.93
CA ALA A 189 -10.66 15.46 20.09
C ALA A 189 -11.86 15.88 20.95
N GLN A 190 -12.19 15.08 21.97
CA GLN A 190 -13.25 15.40 22.93
C GLN A 190 -12.92 16.65 23.76
N GLU A 191 -11.69 16.76 24.29
CA GLU A 191 -11.26 17.95 25.04
C GLU A 191 -11.37 19.24 24.20
N ARG A 192 -11.00 19.17 22.91
CA ARG A 192 -11.20 20.29 21.98
C ARG A 192 -12.68 20.61 21.76
N ALA A 193 -13.53 19.61 21.62
CA ALA A 193 -14.96 19.81 21.46
C ALA A 193 -15.58 20.48 22.71
N ASP A 194 -15.19 20.00 23.90
CA ASP A 194 -15.63 20.54 25.18
C ASP A 194 -15.14 21.97 25.40
N ALA A 195 -13.88 22.28 25.06
CA ALA A 195 -13.35 23.64 25.10
C ALA A 195 -14.07 24.58 24.10
N GLY A 196 -14.42 24.08 22.92
CA GLY A 196 -15.25 24.81 21.95
C GLY A 196 -16.64 25.13 22.52
N LEU A 197 -17.26 24.17 23.22
CA LEU A 197 -18.55 24.34 23.90
C LEU A 197 -18.50 25.34 25.06
N GLN A 198 -17.39 25.43 25.81
CA GLN A 198 -17.22 26.40 26.90
C GLN A 198 -17.21 27.85 26.42
N GLY A 199 -16.80 28.10 25.17
CA GLY A 199 -16.82 29.42 24.54
C GLY A 199 -18.19 29.86 24.01
N HIS A 200 -19.18 28.96 23.98
CA HIS A 200 -20.55 29.30 23.63
C HIS A 200 -21.32 29.76 24.88
N ASP A 201 -22.03 30.90 24.75
CA ASP A 201 -23.00 31.30 25.76
C ASP A 201 -23.98 30.15 26.01
N LYS A 202 -24.32 29.93 27.28
CA LYS A 202 -25.29 28.89 27.67
C LYS A 202 -26.52 29.02 26.77
N PRO A 203 -27.04 27.92 26.21
CA PRO A 203 -28.23 27.98 25.37
C PRO A 203 -29.29 28.83 26.05
N ILE A 204 -29.86 29.81 25.34
CA ILE A 204 -30.85 30.77 25.88
C ILE A 204 -32.04 30.05 26.56
N PHE A 205 -32.26 28.77 26.23
CA PHE A 205 -33.25 27.89 26.82
C PHE A 205 -32.96 27.42 28.27
N GLY A 206 -31.70 27.51 28.73
CA GLY A 206 -31.28 27.13 30.09
C GLY A 206 -30.90 28.33 30.97
N ALA A 207 -30.80 29.53 30.40
CA ALA A 207 -30.60 30.76 31.15
C ALA A 207 -31.93 31.16 31.80
N VAL A 208 -32.08 30.77 33.06
CA VAL A 208 -33.20 31.22 33.89
C VAL A 208 -32.89 32.56 34.54
N ASN A 209 -33.91 33.37 34.75
CA ASN A 209 -33.79 34.60 35.53
C ASN A 209 -33.56 34.28 37.04
N LYS A 210 -33.42 35.30 37.90
CA LYS A 210 -33.21 35.11 39.35
C LYS A 210 -34.32 34.31 40.04
N GLU A 211 -35.49 34.16 39.41
CA GLU A 211 -36.61 33.36 39.89
C GLU A 211 -36.69 31.95 39.27
N GLY A 212 -35.72 31.55 38.45
CA GLY A 212 -35.70 30.21 37.86
C GLY A 212 -36.57 30.04 36.60
N VAL A 213 -37.03 31.13 35.98
CA VAL A 213 -37.91 31.11 34.80
C VAL A 213 -37.12 31.39 33.52
N SER A 214 -37.34 30.58 32.47
CA SER A 214 -36.70 30.77 31.15
C SER A 214 -37.30 31.97 30.40
N SER A 215 -36.51 32.60 29.53
CA SER A 215 -36.94 33.75 28.72
C SER A 215 -38.20 33.45 27.91
N GLY A 216 -38.29 32.28 27.28
CA GLY A 216 -39.48 31.87 26.53
C GLY A 216 -40.74 31.75 27.38
N VAL A 217 -40.62 31.29 28.63
CA VAL A 217 -41.77 31.24 29.56
C VAL A 217 -42.13 32.64 30.05
N ALA A 218 -41.14 33.50 30.31
CA ALA A 218 -41.38 34.89 30.67
C ALA A 218 -42.10 35.66 29.55
N ASP A 219 -41.68 35.48 28.29
CA ASP A 219 -42.31 36.10 27.12
C ASP A 219 -43.72 35.55 26.88
N TYR A 220 -43.94 34.25 27.09
CA TYR A 220 -45.27 33.66 27.02
C TYR A 220 -46.22 34.19 28.10
N ILE A 221 -45.76 34.29 29.35
CA ILE A 221 -46.53 34.88 30.46
C ILE A 221 -46.85 36.34 30.13
N LYS A 222 -45.86 37.11 29.67
CA LYS A 222 -46.03 38.51 29.28
C LYS A 222 -47.08 38.66 28.17
N ALA A 223 -46.98 37.86 27.12
CA ALA A 223 -47.94 37.84 26.01
C ALA A 223 -49.36 37.47 26.48
N GLN A 224 -49.51 36.54 27.41
CA GLN A 224 -50.81 36.20 28.01
C GLN A 224 -51.37 37.29 28.92
N THR A 225 -50.52 38.02 29.64
CA THR A 225 -50.97 39.15 30.47
C THR A 225 -51.32 40.39 29.65
N GLU A 226 -50.59 40.66 28.55
CA GLU A 226 -50.83 41.82 27.68
C GLU A 226 -52.03 41.60 26.74
N SER A 227 -52.23 40.37 26.23
CA SER A 227 -53.39 40.00 25.38
C SER A 227 -54.74 40.01 26.11
N LYS A 228 -54.75 40.15 27.45
CA LYS A 228 -55.98 40.38 28.22
C LYS A 228 -56.42 41.84 28.30
N THR A 229 -55.73 42.77 27.62
CA THR A 229 -56.20 44.16 27.50
C THR A 229 -57.34 44.25 26.49
N ALA A 230 -58.57 44.09 27.02
CA ALA A 230 -59.88 44.52 26.53
C ALA A 230 -60.07 44.66 25.00
N LEU A 231 -60.74 43.66 24.41
CA LEU A 231 -61.53 43.83 23.19
C LEU A 231 -62.63 44.88 23.44
N THR A 232 -62.34 46.16 23.20
CA THR A 232 -63.36 47.22 23.19
C THR A 232 -64.20 47.06 21.93
N GLY A 233 -65.39 46.47 22.08
CA GLY A 233 -66.38 46.32 21.02
C GLY A 233 -66.72 47.67 20.40
N LYS A 234 -66.84 47.70 19.07
CA LYS A 234 -67.26 48.88 18.32
C LYS A 234 -68.77 49.04 18.51
N GLU A 235 -69.19 50.10 19.19
CA GLU A 235 -70.60 50.50 19.23
C GLU A 235 -71.09 50.93 17.84
N VAL A 236 -72.40 50.73 17.66
CA VAL A 236 -73.24 50.71 16.45
C VAL A 236 -73.03 51.86 15.48
#